data_AF-A0A820RRX4-F1
#
_entry.id   AF-A0A820RRX4-F1
#
_cell.length_a   1.000
_cell.length_b   1.000
_cell.length_c   1.000
_cell.angle_alpha   90.00
_cell.angle_beta   90.00
_cell.angle_gamma   90.00
#
_symmetry.space_group_name_H-M   'P 1'
#
loop_
_entity.id
_entity.type
_entity.pdbx_description
1 polymer ?
#
loop_
_entity_poly.entity_id
_entity_poly.type
_entity_poly.pdbx_seq_one_letter_code
_entity_poly.pdbx_strand_id
1 'polypeptide(L)'
;HPATNQVRENIVVPIIPPRDAPVDLHLQIFVGLKSSTLYHVFELARPLPMFSMYLLTENTPEGEPKGFISFTINERIPRVLVWINHHFL
;
A
#
# COMPACT_ATOMS: atom_id res chain seq x y z
N HIS A 1 16.60 -9.13 -1.03
CA HIS A 1 16.88 -10.15 0.01
C HIS A 1 17.94 -9.59 0.96
N PRO A 2 17.74 -9.62 2.29
CA PRO A 2 18.71 -9.09 3.24
C PRO A 2 20.01 -9.90 3.21
N ALA A 3 21.15 -9.24 3.41
CA ALA A 3 22.41 -9.95 3.63
C ALA A 3 22.38 -10.68 4.98
N THR A 4 23.19 -11.73 5.17
CA THR A 4 23.18 -12.56 6.40
C THR A 4 23.40 -11.75 7.68
N ASN A 5 24.23 -10.70 7.61
CA ASN A 5 24.50 -9.78 8.71
C ASN A 5 23.38 -8.74 8.94
N GLN A 6 22.37 -8.69 8.07
CA GLN A 6 21.22 -7.77 8.11
C GLN A 6 19.90 -8.49 8.38
N VAL A 7 19.92 -9.81 8.61
CA VAL A 7 18.72 -10.58 8.97
C VAL A 7 18.18 -10.12 10.33
N ARG A 8 16.90 -9.73 10.33
CA ARG A 8 16.13 -9.25 11.49
C ARG A 8 14.75 -9.92 11.51
N GLU A 9 14.03 -9.73 12.60
CA GLU A 9 12.66 -10.20 12.83
C GLU A 9 11.60 -9.47 11.97
N ASN A 10 11.96 -8.32 11.38
CA ASN A 10 11.12 -7.56 10.46
C ASN A 10 11.88 -7.20 9.18
N ILE A 11 11.13 -7.02 8.09
CA ILE A 11 11.64 -6.54 6.80
C ILE A 11 10.64 -5.55 6.21
N VAL A 12 11.17 -4.47 5.62
CA VAL A 12 10.38 -3.49 4.88
C VAL A 12 10.72 -3.63 3.41
N VAL A 13 9.70 -3.79 2.58
CA VAL A 13 9.83 -3.89 1.13
C VAL A 13 9.09 -2.69 0.51
N PRO A 14 9.78 -1.76 -0.17
CA PRO A 14 9.12 -0.66 -0.84
C PRO A 14 8.33 -1.18 -2.05
N ILE A 15 7.11 -0.67 -2.23
CA ILE A 15 6.21 -1.04 -3.33
C ILE A 15 5.88 0.24 -4.10
N ILE A 16 6.02 0.20 -5.43
CA ILE A 16 5.74 1.32 -6.32
C ILE A 16 4.90 0.80 -7.49
N PRO A 17 3.55 0.78 -7.37
CA PRO A 17 2.68 0.41 -8.48
C PRO A 17 2.89 1.36 -9.68
N PRO A 18 2.87 0.85 -10.92
CA PRO A 18 3.14 1.67 -12.11
C PRO A 18 1.96 2.56 -12.53
N ARG A 19 0.76 2.29 -12.00
CA ARG A 19 -0.51 2.97 -12.31
C ARG A 19 -1.47 2.84 -11.13
N ASP A 20 -2.47 3.72 -11.10
CA ASP A 20 -3.56 3.67 -10.12
C ASP A 20 -4.55 2.54 -10.46
N ALA A 21 -4.26 1.37 -9.92
CA ALA A 21 -5.10 0.18 -10.07
C ALA A 21 -5.00 -0.66 -8.80
N PRO A 22 -6.10 -1.32 -8.38
CA PRO A 22 -6.02 -2.28 -7.30
C PRO A 22 -5.12 -3.45 -7.71
N VAL A 23 -4.25 -3.89 -6.80
CA VAL A 23 -3.32 -5.00 -7.05
C VAL A 23 -3.33 -5.93 -5.85
N ASP A 24 -3.38 -7.24 -6.10
CA ASP A 24 -3.22 -8.23 -5.04
C ASP A 24 -1.75 -8.62 -4.88
N LEU A 25 -1.22 -8.40 -3.68
CA LEU A 25 0.13 -8.81 -3.31
C LEU A 25 0.06 -10.23 -2.74
N HIS A 26 0.58 -11.19 -3.49
CA HIS A 26 0.79 -12.56 -3.03
C HIS A 26 2.22 -12.70 -2.52
N LEU A 27 2.35 -12.86 -1.20
CA LEU A 27 3.61 -12.90 -0.48
C LEU A 27 3.91 -14.34 -0.07
N GLN A 28 5.15 -14.78 -0.31
CA GLN A 28 5.72 -15.99 0.26
C GLN A 28 6.89 -15.58 1.17
N ILE A 29 6.71 -15.75 2.48
CA ILE A 29 7.61 -15.27 3.50
C ILE A 29 8.34 -16.46 4.11
N PHE A 30 9.67 -16.46 4.01
CA PHE A 30 10.51 -17.53 4.54
C PHE A 30 10.93 -17.18 5.96
N VAL A 31 10.57 -18.03 6.91
CA VAL A 31 10.82 -17.83 8.34
C VAL A 31 11.68 -18.98 8.87
N GLY A 32 12.77 -18.64 9.55
CA GLY A 32 13.69 -19.61 10.15
C GLY A 32 14.77 -18.91 10.96
N LEU A 33 15.69 -19.69 11.54
CA LEU A 33 16.81 -19.17 12.31
C LEU A 33 17.99 -18.82 11.38
N LYS A 34 18.91 -17.96 11.85
CA LYS A 34 20.04 -17.46 11.04
C LYS A 34 20.93 -18.56 10.42
N SER A 35 21.02 -19.71 11.08
CA SER A 35 21.84 -20.86 10.65
C SER A 35 21.01 -22.05 10.15
N SER A 36 19.70 -21.88 9.99
CA SER A 36 18.83 -22.95 9.49
C SER A 36 19.12 -23.25 8.01
N THR A 37 19.10 -24.53 7.65
CA THR A 37 19.12 -24.99 6.25
C THR A 37 17.72 -25.24 5.68
N LEU A 38 16.70 -25.25 6.55
CA LEU A 38 15.28 -25.41 6.22
C LEU A 38 14.48 -24.25 6.80
N TYR A 39 13.49 -23.78 6.04
CA TYR A 39 12.65 -22.65 6.40
C TYR A 39 11.18 -23.02 6.31
N HIS A 40 10.35 -22.43 7.17
CA HIS A 40 8.91 -22.44 7.01
C HIS A 40 8.50 -21.37 5.99
N VAL A 41 7.62 -21.73 5.06
CA VAL A 41 7.05 -20.78 4.09
C VAL A 41 5.65 -20.40 4.55
N PHE A 42 5.45 -19.12 4.81
CA PHE A 42 4.15 -18.54 5.11
C PHE A 42 3.63 -17.83 3.86
N GLU A 43 2.38 -18.11 3.48
CA GLU A 43 1.74 -17.49 2.34
C GLU A 43 0.69 -16.49 2.81
N LEU A 44 0.68 -15.30 2.20
CA LEU A 44 -0.24 -14.22 2.56
C LEU A 44 -0.69 -13.48 1.30
N ALA A 45 -1.98 -13.20 1.20
CA ALA A 45 -2.52 -12.30 0.19
C ALA A 45 -2.93 -10.97 0.86
N ARG A 46 -2.50 -9.84 0.29
CA ARG A 46 -2.90 -8.50 0.74
C ARG A 46 -3.34 -7.66 -0.46
N PRO A 47 -4.59 -7.15 -0.49
CA PRO A 47 -4.99 -6.21 -1.52
C PRO A 47 -4.33 -4.85 -1.26
N LEU A 48 -3.84 -4.23 -2.32
CA LEU A 48 -3.35 -2.86 -2.35
C LEU A 48 -4.41 -1.99 -3.05
N PRO A 49 -4.95 -0.95 -2.38
CA PRO A 49 -5.96 -0.06 -2.97
C PRO A 49 -5.50 0.66 -4.24
N MET A 50 -6.46 1.12 -5.05
CA MET A 50 -6.21 1.78 -6.34
C MET A 50 -5.30 3.01 -6.22
N PHE A 51 -5.49 3.84 -5.18
CA PHE A 51 -4.78 5.10 -4.99
C PHE A 51 -3.70 4.99 -3.91
N SER A 52 -3.03 3.84 -3.82
CA SER A 52 -2.02 3.57 -2.77
C SER A 52 -0.76 4.43 -2.86
N MET A 53 -0.55 5.15 -3.97
CA MET A 53 0.57 6.09 -4.13
C MET A 53 0.28 7.48 -3.55
N TYR A 54 -0.93 7.74 -3.09
CA TYR A 54 -1.33 9.02 -2.54
C TYR A 54 -1.42 8.95 -1.01
N LEU A 55 -0.87 9.97 -0.35
CA LEU A 55 -0.88 10.08 1.11
C LEU A 55 -1.68 11.32 1.52
N LEU A 56 -2.52 11.18 2.54
CA LEU A 56 -3.19 12.31 3.16
C LEU A 56 -2.16 13.21 3.85
N THR A 57 -2.19 14.50 3.54
CA THR A 57 -1.30 15.52 4.10
C THR A 57 -2.13 16.58 4.82
N GLU A 58 -1.70 16.97 6.02
CA GLU A 58 -2.35 18.02 6.83
C GLU A 58 -2.07 19.42 6.28
N ASN A 59 -0.96 19.59 5.53
CA ASN A 59 -0.57 20.86 4.95
C ASN A 59 -0.97 20.91 3.49
N THR A 60 -1.54 22.05 3.06
CA THR A 60 -1.67 22.35 1.64
C THR A 60 -0.28 22.63 1.09
N PRO A 61 0.21 21.87 0.10
CA PRO A 61 1.52 22.12 -0.48
C PRO A 61 1.58 23.53 -1.08
N GLU A 62 2.76 24.16 -1.04
CA GLU A 62 2.99 25.45 -1.70
C GLU A 62 2.75 25.30 -3.21
N GLY A 63 1.65 25.88 -3.70
CA GLY A 63 1.24 25.79 -5.10
C GLY A 63 0.10 24.80 -5.31
N GLU A 64 -1.12 25.23 -4.97
CA GLU A 64 -2.33 24.49 -5.32
C GLU A 64 -2.39 24.28 -6.85
N PRO A 65 -2.73 23.07 -7.31
CA PRO A 65 -2.89 22.82 -8.74
C PRO A 65 -3.97 23.75 -9.32
N LYS A 66 -3.64 24.47 -10.40
CA LYS A 66 -4.58 25.38 -11.08
C LYS A 66 -5.73 24.65 -11.78
N GLY A 67 -5.55 23.36 -12.07
CA GLY A 67 -6.55 22.53 -12.72
C GLY A 67 -7.56 22.01 -11.70
N PHE A 68 -8.84 22.24 -11.97
CA PHE A 68 -9.95 21.69 -11.18
C PHE A 68 -11.05 21.17 -12.11
N ILE A 69 -11.85 20.24 -11.57
CA ILE A 69 -13.08 19.77 -12.19
C ILE A 69 -14.20 19.87 -11.17
N SER A 70 -15.40 20.25 -11.61
CA SER A 70 -16.60 20.30 -10.77
C SER A 70 -17.70 19.48 -11.42
N PHE A 71 -18.36 18.65 -10.61
CA PHE A 71 -19.47 17.81 -11.04
C PHE A 71 -20.37 17.51 -9.83
N THR A 72 -21.61 17.13 -10.09
CA THR A 72 -22.58 16.76 -9.06
C THR A 72 -22.67 15.25 -8.96
N ILE A 73 -22.59 14.71 -7.74
CA ILE A 73 -22.82 13.30 -7.45
C ILE A 73 -24.15 13.18 -6.71
N ASN A 74 -25.04 12.31 -7.18
CA ASN A 74 -26.29 11.98 -6.49
C ASN A 74 -26.05 10.83 -5.48
N GLU A 75 -25.18 11.06 -4.49
CA GLU A 75 -24.83 10.06 -3.48
C GLU A 75 -24.72 10.69 -2.09
N ARG A 76 -24.97 9.90 -1.05
CA ARG A 76 -24.91 10.36 0.33
C ARG A 76 -23.46 10.53 0.77
N ILE A 77 -23.16 11.62 1.48
CA ILE A 77 -21.82 11.93 2.02
C ILE A 77 -21.15 10.72 2.71
N PRO A 78 -21.83 9.95 3.58
CA PRO A 78 -21.21 8.79 4.22
C PRO A 78 -20.70 7.71 3.25
N ARG A 79 -21.37 7.53 2.10
CA ARG A 79 -20.93 6.58 1.08
C ARG A 79 -19.69 7.06 0.32
N VAL A 80 -19.55 8.36 0.13
CA VAL A 80 -18.31 8.96 -0.40
C VAL A 80 -17.15 8.73 0.55
N LEU A 81 -17.36 8.89 1.86
CA LEU A 81 -16.32 8.60 2.87
C LEU A 81 -15.90 7.13 2.87
N VAL A 82 -16.85 6.20 2.78
CA VAL A 82 -16.56 4.76 2.64
C VAL A 82 -15.79 4.48 1.35
N TRP A 83 -16.15 5.13 0.25
CA TRP A 83 -15.42 4.99 -1.01
C TRP A 83 -13.96 5.45 -0.87
N ILE A 84 -13.70 6.59 -0.23
CA ILE A 84 -12.34 7.07 0.07
C ILE A 84 -11.58 6.01 0.88
N ASN A 85 -12.15 5.55 2.00
CA ASN A 85 -11.50 4.55 2.86
C ASN A 85 -11.21 3.20 2.17
N HIS A 86 -11.96 2.84 1.11
CA HIS A 86 -11.71 1.61 0.36
C HIS A 86 -10.65 1.76 -0.74
N HIS A 87 -10.44 2.97 -1.27
CA HIS A 87 -9.59 3.18 -2.45
C HIS A 87 -8.24 3.84 -2.12
N PHE A 88 -8.10 4.41 -0.92
CA PHE A 88 -6.86 5.00 -0.39
C PHE A 88 -6.33 4.16 0.79
N LEU A 89 -5.11 4.44 1.23
CA LEU A 89 -4.47 3.83 2.41
C LEU A 89 -4.82 4.55 3.71
#